data_AF-A0A520I796-F1
#
_entry.id   AF-A0A520I796-F1
#
_cell.length_a   1.000
_cell.length_b   1.000
_cell.length_c   1.000
_cell.angle_alpha   90.00
_cell.angle_beta   90.00
_cell.angle_gamma   90.00
#
_symmetry.space_group_name_H-M   'P 1'
#
loop_
_entity.id
_entity.type
_entity.pdbx_description
1 polymer ?
#
loop_
_entity_poly.entity_id
_entity_poly.type
_entity_poly.pdbx_seq_one_letter_code
_entity_poly.pdbx_strand_id
1 'polypeptide(L)'
;MKRSFLLMMVVFSIVSLPAFSQKTIKGKILDQNGSPVPFATIAIKNINTVADQYGVFDVRVAAYPSSVTVTAIGFDKLLFKTGSDSILNITLQSKRGTELESVVVTGLGQAVTHGISHYSTSQANVRGLSAANNALSGKVAGVSVRSSNYIPAQGQPQWMVKENGFHTVTRDPLSTFSTDVDPASYSHLRRMLNEGYRPPAEAVRIEEMINYFKYNYPQPTGADPFSINTETSSCPWNPKHKLLLIGMQGKKIPVENLPASNLVFLIDVSGSMMSEDKLGLVKSSLSLLTDQLRKQDKISIVVYAGAAGLVLEPTNGDQKKIIKDALNNLEAGGSTAGGAGLK
;
A
#
# COMPACT_ATOMS: atom_id res chain seq x y z
N MET A 1 38.73 -4.97 -62.00
CA MET A 1 38.24 -4.28 -60.79
C MET A 1 36.82 -3.71 -60.92
N LYS A 2 36.40 -3.14 -62.07
CA LYS A 2 35.07 -2.50 -62.22
C LYS A 2 33.85 -3.45 -62.13
N ARG A 3 33.96 -4.72 -62.56
CA ARG A 3 32.85 -5.69 -62.53
C ARG A 3 32.55 -6.27 -61.14
N SER A 4 33.59 -6.43 -60.30
CA SER A 4 33.43 -6.88 -58.91
C SER A 4 32.78 -5.80 -58.03
N PHE A 5 33.01 -4.54 -58.35
CA PHE A 5 32.41 -3.41 -57.63
C PHE A 5 30.91 -3.28 -57.93
N LEU A 6 30.52 -3.53 -59.19
CA LEU A 6 29.11 -3.51 -59.59
C LEU A 6 28.30 -4.64 -58.92
N LEU A 7 28.89 -5.83 -58.77
CA LEU A 7 28.22 -6.96 -58.11
C LEU A 7 28.02 -6.71 -56.60
N MET A 8 28.99 -6.07 -55.95
CA MET A 8 28.92 -5.71 -54.53
C MET A 8 27.87 -4.63 -54.26
N MET A 9 27.66 -3.71 -55.20
CA MET A 9 26.65 -2.65 -55.09
C MET A 9 25.21 -3.20 -55.26
N VAL A 10 25.02 -4.21 -56.12
CA VAL A 10 23.71 -4.88 -56.31
C VAL A 10 23.33 -5.73 -55.09
N VAL A 11 24.30 -6.40 -54.46
CA VAL A 11 24.06 -7.18 -53.22
C VAL A 11 23.70 -6.25 -52.05
N PHE A 12 24.22 -5.02 -52.00
CA PHE A 12 23.88 -4.05 -50.95
C PHE A 12 22.46 -3.46 -51.11
N SER A 13 21.91 -3.41 -52.32
CA SER A 13 20.52 -2.94 -52.55
C SER A 13 19.45 -3.99 -52.21
N ILE A 14 19.81 -5.27 -52.12
CA ILE A 14 18.86 -6.36 -51.83
C ILE A 14 18.69 -6.62 -50.32
N VAL A 15 19.61 -6.09 -49.49
CA VAL A 15 19.49 -6.13 -48.02
C VAL A 15 18.82 -4.84 -47.50
N SER A 16 17.67 -4.49 -48.08
CA SER A 16 16.76 -3.54 -47.45
C SER A 16 15.93 -4.30 -46.43
N LEU A 17 16.39 -4.31 -45.17
CA LEU A 17 15.63 -4.85 -44.04
C LEU A 17 14.23 -4.21 -44.06
N PRO A 18 13.13 -4.98 -43.92
CA PRO A 18 11.81 -4.39 -43.75
C PRO A 18 11.83 -3.59 -42.44
N ALA A 19 11.90 -2.27 -42.54
CA ALA A 19 11.68 -1.38 -41.42
C ALA A 19 10.22 -1.59 -40.97
N PHE A 20 10.02 -2.21 -39.82
CA PHE A 20 8.70 -2.32 -39.21
C PHE A 20 8.15 -0.90 -39.01
N SER A 21 7.17 -0.51 -39.83
CA SER A 21 6.50 0.78 -39.71
C SER A 21 5.68 0.81 -38.42
N GLN A 22 6.26 1.35 -37.36
CA GLN A 22 5.55 1.63 -36.12
C GLN A 22 4.60 2.80 -36.37
N LYS A 23 3.29 2.57 -36.21
CA LYS A 23 2.28 3.62 -36.36
C LYS A 23 2.12 4.34 -35.01
N THR A 24 1.94 5.65 -35.03
CA THR A 24 1.74 6.43 -33.80
C THR A 24 0.26 6.74 -33.62
N ILE A 25 -0.27 6.37 -32.46
CA ILE A 25 -1.58 6.81 -31.98
C ILE A 25 -1.34 8.05 -31.12
N LYS A 26 -2.03 9.14 -31.43
CA LYS A 26 -2.06 10.35 -30.60
C LYS A 26 -3.46 10.51 -30.03
N GLY A 27 -3.58 11.13 -28.87
CA GLY A 27 -4.90 11.41 -28.35
C GLY A 27 -4.92 12.33 -27.16
N LYS A 28 -6.13 12.71 -26.77
CA LYS A 28 -6.42 13.51 -25.59
C LYS A 28 -7.46 12.82 -24.72
N ILE A 29 -7.23 12.83 -23.42
CA ILE A 29 -8.10 12.21 -22.41
C ILE A 29 -8.77 13.31 -21.61
N LEU A 30 -10.10 13.29 -21.61
CA LEU A 30 -10.97 14.25 -20.94
C LEU A 30 -11.90 13.54 -19.95
N ASP A 31 -12.44 14.28 -19.00
CA ASP A 31 -13.54 13.83 -18.15
C ASP A 31 -14.89 14.11 -18.81
N GLN A 32 -15.96 13.64 -18.18
CA GLN A 32 -17.35 13.90 -18.58
C GLN A 32 -17.75 15.39 -18.64
N ASN A 33 -16.97 16.29 -18.03
CA ASN A 33 -17.17 17.73 -18.05
C ASN A 33 -16.29 18.44 -19.11
N GLY A 34 -15.49 17.68 -19.88
CA GLY A 34 -14.57 18.21 -20.88
C GLY A 34 -13.23 18.70 -20.33
N SER A 35 -12.95 18.50 -19.04
CA SER A 35 -11.66 18.85 -18.41
C SER A 35 -10.60 17.79 -18.72
N PRO A 36 -9.32 18.16 -18.91
CA PRO A 36 -8.26 17.20 -19.17
C PRO A 36 -8.04 16.27 -17.97
N VAL A 37 -7.82 14.99 -18.24
CA VAL A 37 -7.44 13.99 -17.23
C VAL A 37 -5.93 13.77 -17.29
N PRO A 38 -5.15 14.38 -16.40
CA PRO A 38 -3.70 14.28 -16.44
C PRO A 38 -3.21 12.91 -15.98
N PHE A 39 -2.05 12.48 -16.48
CA PHE A 39 -1.33 11.28 -16.04
C PHE A 39 -2.12 9.96 -16.12
N ALA A 40 -3.17 9.92 -16.95
CA ALA A 40 -3.86 8.67 -17.26
C ALA A 40 -2.89 7.68 -17.94
N THR A 41 -2.94 6.42 -17.52
CA THR A 41 -2.15 5.33 -18.12
C THR A 41 -2.92 4.75 -19.30
N ILE A 42 -2.23 4.61 -20.44
CA ILE A 42 -2.75 4.03 -21.67
C ILE A 42 -1.96 2.75 -21.95
N ALA A 43 -2.62 1.61 -21.82
CA ALA A 43 -2.04 0.29 -22.05
C ALA A 43 -2.56 -0.31 -23.36
N ILE A 44 -1.63 -0.70 -24.24
CA ILE A 44 -1.88 -1.34 -25.53
C ILE A 44 -1.06 -2.62 -25.63
N LYS A 45 -1.70 -3.78 -25.42
CA LYS A 45 -1.02 -5.08 -25.30
C LYS A 45 0.12 -5.04 -24.26
N ASN A 46 1.38 -5.00 -24.70
CA ASN A 46 2.58 -4.98 -23.85
C ASN A 46 3.24 -3.59 -23.79
N ILE A 47 2.63 -2.56 -24.37
CA ILE A 47 3.16 -1.19 -24.41
C ILE A 47 2.29 -0.32 -23.51
N ASN A 48 2.92 0.38 -22.57
CA ASN A 48 2.26 1.35 -21.70
C ASN A 48 2.84 2.74 -21.99
N THR A 49 1.97 3.74 -22.07
CA THR A 49 2.35 5.16 -22.07
C THR A 49 1.52 5.91 -21.02
N VAL A 50 1.92 7.12 -20.69
CA VAL A 50 1.25 7.98 -19.71
C VAL A 50 0.95 9.32 -20.36
N ALA A 51 -0.26 9.83 -20.18
CA ALA A 51 -0.64 11.16 -20.66
C ALA A 51 0.06 12.27 -19.86
N ASP A 52 0.30 13.41 -20.50
CA ASP A 52 0.87 14.58 -19.86
C ASP A 52 -0.13 15.31 -18.94
N GLN A 53 0.27 16.46 -18.41
CA GLN A 53 -0.57 17.31 -17.55
C GLN A 53 -1.81 17.90 -18.25
N TYR A 54 -1.85 17.87 -19.59
CA TYR A 54 -2.97 18.33 -20.40
C TYR A 54 -3.82 17.17 -20.94
N GLY A 55 -3.56 15.95 -20.46
CA GLY A 55 -4.24 14.72 -20.88
C GLY A 55 -3.84 14.27 -22.29
N VAL A 56 -2.75 14.79 -22.87
CA VAL A 56 -2.28 14.45 -24.21
C VAL A 56 -1.32 13.27 -24.13
N PHE A 57 -1.44 12.31 -25.04
CA PHE A 57 -0.54 11.17 -25.11
C PHE A 57 -0.17 10.83 -26.56
N ASP A 58 0.99 10.18 -26.71
CA ASP A 58 1.41 9.50 -27.93
C ASP A 58 1.95 8.10 -27.60
N VAL A 59 1.62 7.13 -28.46
CA VAL A 59 2.08 5.75 -28.32
C VAL A 59 2.33 5.12 -29.67
N ARG A 60 3.50 4.46 -29.80
CA ARG A 60 3.86 3.70 -30.99
C ARG A 60 3.28 2.29 -30.90
N VAL A 61 2.53 1.88 -31.92
CA VAL A 61 1.91 0.56 -32.03
C VAL A 61 2.36 -0.14 -33.31
N ALA A 62 2.42 -1.48 -33.23
CA ALA A 62 2.83 -2.31 -34.37
C ALA A 62 1.75 -2.36 -35.47
N ALA A 63 0.45 -2.27 -35.12
CA ALA A 63 -0.66 -2.33 -36.07
C ALA A 63 -1.96 -1.76 -35.50
N TYR A 64 -2.88 -1.39 -36.40
CA TYR A 64 -4.30 -1.14 -36.12
C TYR A 64 -5.14 -2.36 -36.54
N PRO A 65 -6.29 -2.62 -35.92
CA PRO A 65 -6.80 -2.02 -34.68
C PRO A 65 -6.05 -2.59 -33.45
N SER A 66 -5.91 -1.77 -32.41
CA SER A 66 -5.27 -2.15 -31.15
C SER A 66 -6.27 -2.04 -30.00
N SER A 67 -6.25 -3.00 -29.07
CA SER A 67 -7.05 -2.90 -27.84
C SER A 67 -6.35 -1.97 -26.86
N VAL A 68 -7.03 -0.90 -26.48
CA VAL A 68 -6.54 0.16 -25.61
C VAL A 68 -7.29 0.10 -24.30
N THR A 69 -6.54 0.08 -23.21
CA THR A 69 -7.05 0.24 -21.85
C THR A 69 -6.57 1.59 -21.32
N VAL A 70 -7.49 2.41 -20.82
CA VAL A 70 -7.18 3.68 -20.15
C VAL A 70 -7.57 3.58 -18.69
N THR A 71 -6.64 3.91 -17.79
CA THR A 71 -6.85 3.94 -16.34
C THR A 71 -6.36 5.26 -15.77
N ALA A 72 -7.16 5.90 -14.94
CA ALA A 72 -6.80 7.09 -14.19
C ALA A 72 -7.40 7.01 -12.79
N ILE A 73 -6.72 7.63 -11.84
CA ILE A 73 -7.15 7.71 -10.44
C ILE A 73 -8.51 8.42 -10.37
N GLY A 74 -9.48 7.80 -9.67
CA GLY A 74 -10.82 8.36 -9.50
C GLY A 74 -11.75 8.19 -10.72
N PHE A 75 -11.33 7.45 -11.74
CA PHE A 75 -12.13 7.16 -12.94
C PHE A 75 -12.32 5.66 -13.15
N ASP A 76 -13.41 5.29 -13.82
CA ASP A 76 -13.63 3.92 -14.25
C ASP A 76 -12.67 3.53 -15.37
N LYS A 77 -12.17 2.29 -15.31
CA LYS A 77 -11.30 1.71 -16.34
C LYS A 77 -12.07 1.62 -17.66
N LEU A 78 -11.53 2.25 -18.71
CA LEU A 78 -12.11 2.20 -20.04
C LEU A 78 -11.32 1.25 -20.94
N LEU A 79 -12.01 0.28 -21.55
CA LEU A 79 -11.45 -0.65 -22.52
C LEU A 79 -12.16 -0.49 -23.87
N PHE A 80 -11.41 -0.25 -24.93
CA PHE A 80 -11.96 -0.14 -26.29
C PHE A 80 -10.95 -0.60 -27.35
N LYS A 81 -11.40 -0.76 -28.60
CA LYS A 81 -10.54 -1.05 -29.75
C LYS A 81 -10.43 0.20 -30.62
N THR A 82 -9.22 0.55 -31.04
CA THR A 82 -9.00 1.70 -31.93
C THR A 82 -9.51 1.43 -33.33
N GLY A 83 -10.04 2.44 -34.00
CA GLY A 83 -10.30 2.41 -35.45
C GLY A 83 -9.01 2.53 -36.27
N SER A 84 -9.14 2.94 -37.53
CA SER A 84 -8.03 3.31 -38.44
C SER A 84 -7.47 4.71 -38.16
N ASP A 85 -8.11 5.47 -37.27
CA ASP A 85 -7.77 6.87 -37.00
C ASP A 85 -6.54 7.00 -36.10
N SER A 86 -5.68 7.95 -36.45
CA SER A 86 -4.44 8.24 -35.73
C SER A 86 -4.62 9.18 -34.53
N ILE A 87 -5.81 9.78 -34.37
CA ILE A 87 -6.12 10.76 -33.31
C ILE A 87 -7.36 10.29 -32.54
N LEU A 88 -7.23 10.13 -31.23
CA LEU A 88 -8.31 9.66 -30.34
C LEU A 88 -8.69 10.74 -29.32
N ASN A 89 -9.98 11.03 -29.21
CA ASN A 89 -10.55 11.77 -28.09
C ASN A 89 -11.24 10.78 -27.17
N ILE A 90 -10.74 10.65 -25.93
CA ILE A 90 -11.17 9.64 -24.97
C ILE A 90 -11.82 10.34 -23.78
N THR A 91 -13.04 9.96 -23.42
CA THR A 91 -13.74 10.51 -22.25
C THR A 91 -13.84 9.45 -21.15
N LEU A 92 -13.32 9.76 -19.97
CA LEU A 92 -13.43 8.91 -18.78
C LEU A 92 -14.61 9.34 -17.90
N GLN A 93 -15.26 8.35 -17.27
CA GLN A 93 -16.35 8.55 -16.32
C GLN A 93 -15.80 8.52 -14.90
N SER A 94 -16.22 9.46 -14.06
CA SER A 94 -15.80 9.52 -12.66
C SER A 94 -16.39 8.35 -11.85
N LYS A 95 -15.53 7.68 -11.06
CA LYS A 95 -15.94 6.59 -10.18
C LYS A 95 -16.49 7.16 -8.86
N ARG A 96 -17.74 6.86 -8.51
CA ARG A 96 -18.34 7.24 -7.21
C ARG A 96 -17.95 6.22 -6.13
N GLY A 97 -17.33 6.69 -5.04
CA GLY A 97 -17.01 5.87 -3.85
C GLY A 97 -15.53 5.44 -3.77
N THR A 98 -14.79 6.23 -3.00
CA THR A 98 -13.52 6.00 -2.27
C THR A 98 -12.24 5.45 -2.96
N GLU A 99 -11.17 6.20 -2.63
CA GLU A 99 -9.78 5.83 -2.28
C GLU A 99 -8.73 5.54 -3.37
N LEU A 100 -7.60 6.23 -3.19
CA LEU A 100 -6.36 6.14 -3.95
C LEU A 100 -5.66 4.81 -3.62
N GLU A 101 -5.49 3.94 -4.62
CA GLU A 101 -4.54 2.82 -4.51
C GLU A 101 -3.10 3.38 -4.53
N SER A 102 -2.35 3.15 -3.46
CA SER A 102 -0.92 3.48 -3.38
C SER A 102 -0.08 2.36 -4.00
N VAL A 103 0.90 2.73 -4.84
CA VAL A 103 1.89 1.82 -5.42
C VAL A 103 3.13 1.82 -4.54
N VAL A 104 3.45 0.67 -3.94
CA VAL A 104 4.70 0.46 -3.19
C VAL A 104 5.69 -0.31 -4.05
N VAL A 105 6.83 0.31 -4.36
CA VAL A 105 7.97 -0.36 -5.00
C VAL A 105 8.71 -1.17 -3.93
N THR A 106 8.70 -2.49 -4.04
CA THR A 106 9.48 -3.38 -3.15
C THR A 106 10.70 -3.90 -3.91
N GLY A 107 11.90 -3.63 -3.38
CA GLY A 107 13.15 -4.24 -3.85
C GLY A 107 13.24 -5.70 -3.41
N LEU A 108 13.43 -6.62 -4.35
CA LEU A 108 13.61 -8.06 -4.11
C LEU A 108 15.05 -8.37 -3.68
N GLY A 109 15.23 -8.93 -2.48
CA GLY A 109 16.43 -9.67 -2.08
C GLY A 109 16.16 -11.17 -2.11
N GLN A 110 17.08 -11.96 -2.70
CA GLN A 110 16.92 -13.39 -2.95
C GLN A 110 16.95 -14.27 -1.69
N ALA A 111 16.18 -15.36 -1.71
CA ALA A 111 16.06 -16.34 -0.63
C ALA A 111 17.08 -17.48 -0.77
N VAL A 112 17.62 -17.95 0.36
CA VAL A 112 18.35 -19.22 0.47
C VAL A 112 17.52 -20.17 1.34
N THR A 113 17.14 -21.32 0.78
CA THR A 113 16.35 -22.36 1.42
C THR A 113 17.27 -23.43 2.00
N HIS A 114 17.12 -23.77 3.28
CA HIS A 114 17.50 -25.07 3.82
C HIS A 114 16.35 -25.60 4.68
N GLY A 115 15.85 -26.78 4.33
CA GLY A 115 14.77 -27.45 5.06
C GLY A 115 15.26 -28.18 6.30
N ILE A 116 14.32 -28.53 7.18
CA ILE A 116 14.26 -29.79 7.93
C ILE A 116 12.82 -29.96 8.43
N SER A 117 12.31 -31.19 8.28
CA SER A 117 10.99 -31.66 8.69
C SER A 117 11.00 -32.10 10.15
N HIS A 118 10.10 -31.58 10.99
CA HIS A 118 9.59 -32.31 12.17
C HIS A 118 8.14 -31.88 12.48
N TYR A 119 7.34 -32.87 12.87
CA TYR A 119 5.87 -32.84 12.99
C TYR A 119 5.38 -31.89 14.11
N SER A 120 5.09 -30.65 13.74
CA SER A 120 4.03 -29.76 14.23
C SER A 120 4.15 -28.51 13.38
N THR A 121 3.51 -28.50 12.20
CA THR A 121 3.81 -27.48 11.19
C THR A 121 3.10 -26.15 11.50
N SER A 122 3.61 -25.39 12.46
CA SER A 122 3.53 -23.93 12.43
C SER A 122 4.61 -23.40 11.48
N GLN A 123 4.39 -23.52 10.16
CA GLN A 123 5.19 -22.79 9.18
C GLN A 123 4.84 -21.30 9.26
N ALA A 124 5.38 -20.61 10.26
CA ALA A 124 5.41 -19.16 10.28
C ALA A 124 6.57 -18.70 9.39
N ASN A 125 6.28 -18.40 8.12
CA ASN A 125 7.19 -17.62 7.27
C ASN A 125 7.26 -16.19 7.82
N VAL A 126 8.09 -15.97 8.85
CA VAL A 126 8.33 -14.63 9.41
C VAL A 126 9.17 -13.84 8.41
N ARG A 127 8.49 -13.17 7.48
CA ARG A 127 9.10 -12.16 6.60
C ARG A 127 9.61 -11.01 7.49
N GLY A 128 10.90 -10.72 7.40
CA GLY A 128 11.60 -9.69 8.20
C GLY A 128 11.11 -8.24 8.05
N LEU A 129 10.02 -7.99 7.32
CA LEU A 129 9.36 -6.66 7.26
C LEU A 129 8.45 -6.39 8.47
N SER A 130 7.90 -7.42 9.12
CA SER A 130 6.95 -7.24 10.24
C SER A 130 7.60 -6.63 11.49
N ALA A 131 8.91 -6.82 11.68
CA ALA A 131 9.63 -6.29 12.84
C ALA A 131 9.72 -4.75 12.82
N ALA A 132 9.87 -4.13 11.64
CA ALA A 132 9.92 -2.67 11.51
C ALA A 132 8.54 -2.02 11.70
N ASN A 133 7.48 -2.63 11.15
CA ASN A 133 6.11 -2.15 11.27
C ASN A 133 5.59 -2.24 12.72
N ASN A 134 5.87 -3.37 13.40
CA ASN A 134 5.50 -3.55 14.81
C ASN A 134 6.34 -2.68 15.76
N ALA A 135 7.60 -2.37 15.42
CA ALA A 135 8.42 -1.46 16.21
C ALA A 135 7.90 -0.01 16.16
N LEU A 136 7.23 0.39 15.07
CA LEU A 136 6.67 1.73 14.92
C LEU A 136 5.30 1.87 15.62
N SER A 137 4.39 0.91 15.42
CA SER A 137 3.10 0.86 16.13
C SER A 137 3.26 0.63 17.63
N GLY A 138 4.33 -0.04 18.08
CA GLY A 138 4.60 -0.27 19.49
C GLY A 138 5.12 0.94 20.28
N LYS A 139 5.64 1.96 19.58
CA LYS A 139 6.30 3.14 20.18
C LYS A 139 5.43 4.40 20.22
N VAL A 140 4.41 4.51 19.37
CA VAL A 140 3.52 5.68 19.30
C VAL A 140 2.06 5.22 19.35
N ALA A 141 1.35 5.63 20.40
CA ALA A 141 -0.09 5.36 20.50
C ALA A 141 -0.83 6.08 19.35
N GLY A 142 -1.61 5.34 18.56
CA GLY A 142 -2.40 5.88 17.44
C GLY A 142 -1.81 5.69 16.03
N VAL A 143 -0.65 5.05 15.89
CA VAL A 143 -0.05 4.73 14.58
C VAL A 143 -0.34 3.27 14.21
N SER A 144 -1.19 3.05 13.21
CA SER A 144 -1.42 1.73 12.58
C SER A 144 -0.72 1.69 11.22
N VAL A 145 0.26 0.80 11.07
CA VAL A 145 0.98 0.60 9.81
C VAL A 145 0.37 -0.58 9.06
N ARG A 146 -0.46 -0.28 8.05
CA ARG A 146 -1.11 -1.31 7.22
C ARG A 146 -0.13 -1.87 6.20
N SER A 147 0.18 -3.16 6.27
CA SER A 147 0.75 -3.90 5.12
C SER A 147 -0.40 -4.38 4.25
N SER A 148 -0.75 -3.61 3.22
CA SER A 148 -1.83 -3.98 2.29
C SER A 148 -1.46 -5.22 1.47
N ASN A 149 -1.92 -6.40 1.91
CA ASN A 149 -1.89 -7.64 1.14
C ASN A 149 -3.28 -8.29 1.19
N TYR A 150 -4.31 -7.63 0.66
CA TYR A 150 -5.60 -8.28 0.41
C TYR A 150 -6.37 -7.58 -0.71
N ILE A 151 -6.66 -8.32 -1.79
CA ILE A 151 -7.56 -7.90 -2.88
C ILE A 151 -8.89 -8.66 -2.69
N PRO A 152 -10.00 -8.01 -2.28
CA PRO A 152 -11.31 -8.67 -2.21
C PRO A 152 -12.07 -8.57 -3.54
N ALA A 153 -12.88 -9.60 -3.83
CA ALA A 153 -13.84 -9.64 -4.93
C ALA A 153 -15.04 -8.71 -4.68
N GLN A 154 -15.57 -8.10 -5.76
CA GLN A 154 -16.67 -7.14 -5.75
C GLN A 154 -18.00 -7.73 -5.22
N GLY A 155 -18.75 -6.96 -4.41
CA GLY A 155 -20.22 -7.10 -4.33
C GLY A 155 -20.89 -7.31 -2.97
N GLN A 156 -20.23 -7.13 -1.82
CA GLN A 156 -20.87 -7.21 -0.50
C GLN A 156 -20.51 -5.99 0.36
N PRO A 157 -21.43 -5.41 1.17
CA PRO A 157 -21.10 -4.35 2.11
C PRO A 157 -20.02 -4.84 3.09
N GLN A 158 -18.89 -4.15 3.08
CA GLN A 158 -17.57 -4.53 3.59
C GLN A 158 -17.46 -4.62 5.14
N TRP A 159 -18.57 -4.56 5.86
CA TRP A 159 -18.59 -4.29 7.30
C TRP A 159 -19.41 -5.27 8.15
N MET A 160 -20.06 -6.28 7.55
CA MET A 160 -20.65 -7.36 8.35
C MET A 160 -19.59 -8.40 8.70
N VAL A 161 -19.15 -8.41 9.95
CA VAL A 161 -18.38 -9.52 10.51
C VAL A 161 -19.29 -10.75 10.48
N LYS A 162 -18.98 -11.71 9.59
CA LYS A 162 -19.67 -12.99 9.56
C LYS A 162 -19.05 -13.88 10.63
N GLU A 163 -19.79 -14.15 11.69
CA GLU A 163 -19.35 -15.09 12.72
C GLU A 163 -19.09 -16.46 12.10
N ASN A 164 -18.01 -17.10 12.55
CA ASN A 164 -17.74 -18.48 12.22
C ASN A 164 -18.81 -19.35 12.88
N GLY A 165 -19.43 -20.23 12.10
CA GLY A 165 -20.37 -21.20 12.63
C GLY A 165 -19.67 -22.24 13.52
N PHE A 166 -20.47 -23.06 14.21
CA PHE A 166 -19.94 -24.21 14.92
C PHE A 166 -19.46 -25.29 13.95
N HIS A 167 -18.22 -25.72 14.14
CA HIS A 167 -17.62 -26.82 13.39
C HIS A 167 -17.51 -28.07 14.26
N THR A 168 -17.85 -29.22 13.70
CA THR A 168 -17.65 -30.51 14.37
C THR A 168 -16.17 -30.87 14.32
N VAL A 169 -15.53 -30.97 15.49
CA VAL A 169 -14.08 -31.21 15.60
C VAL A 169 -13.64 -32.51 14.91
N THR A 170 -14.46 -33.56 14.91
CA THR A 170 -14.13 -34.82 14.23
C THR A 170 -14.05 -34.70 12.71
N ARG A 171 -14.70 -33.69 12.12
CA ARG A 171 -14.67 -33.41 10.68
C ARG A 171 -13.65 -32.32 10.34
N ASP A 172 -13.64 -31.26 11.14
CA ASP A 172 -12.85 -30.05 10.92
C ASP A 172 -11.94 -29.78 12.15
N PRO A 173 -10.90 -30.61 12.40
CA PRO A 173 -10.09 -30.52 13.63
C PRO A 173 -9.07 -29.37 13.64
N LEU A 174 -8.95 -28.63 12.54
CA LEU A 174 -7.96 -27.58 12.37
C LEU A 174 -8.63 -26.20 12.48
N SER A 175 -8.20 -25.42 13.47
CA SER A 175 -8.52 -24.00 13.57
C SER A 175 -7.30 -23.17 13.19
N THR A 176 -7.53 -22.07 12.48
CA THR A 176 -6.47 -21.12 12.09
C THR A 176 -6.90 -19.72 12.51
N PHE A 177 -5.92 -18.90 12.86
CA PHE A 177 -6.12 -17.49 13.18
C PHE A 177 -4.95 -16.69 12.62
N SER A 178 -5.21 -15.42 12.31
CA SER A 178 -4.16 -14.52 11.84
C SER A 178 -3.20 -14.19 12.98
N THR A 179 -1.92 -14.03 12.65
CA THR A 179 -0.92 -13.46 13.57
C THR A 179 -0.92 -11.94 13.53
N ASP A 180 -1.63 -11.34 12.58
CA ASP A 180 -1.76 -9.90 12.44
C ASP A 180 -2.69 -9.34 13.53
N VAL A 181 -2.33 -8.19 14.07
CA VAL A 181 -3.05 -7.54 15.17
C VAL A 181 -3.40 -6.12 14.72
N ASP A 182 -4.69 -5.85 14.57
CA ASP A 182 -5.20 -4.49 14.31
C ASP A 182 -5.82 -3.90 15.60
N PRO A 183 -5.38 -2.72 16.07
CA PRO A 183 -5.98 -2.01 17.20
C PRO A 183 -7.03 -0.96 16.79
N ALA A 184 -7.39 -0.85 15.50
CA ALA A 184 -8.18 0.26 14.96
C ALA A 184 -9.59 0.32 15.54
N SER A 185 -10.31 -0.80 15.63
CA SER A 185 -11.70 -0.85 16.09
C SER A 185 -11.83 -0.31 17.52
N TYR A 186 -10.97 -0.73 18.44
CA TYR A 186 -10.98 -0.21 19.81
C TYR A 186 -10.72 1.30 19.84
N SER A 187 -9.72 1.77 19.07
CA SER A 187 -9.36 3.18 19.01
C SER A 187 -10.51 4.03 18.47
N HIS A 188 -11.19 3.54 17.42
CA HIS A 188 -12.34 4.19 16.83
C HIS A 188 -13.53 4.24 17.79
N LEU A 189 -13.82 3.11 18.44
CA LEU A 189 -14.89 2.98 19.42
C LEU A 189 -14.67 3.93 20.61
N ARG A 190 -13.45 3.98 21.15
CA ARG A 190 -13.08 4.89 22.23
C ARG A 190 -13.28 6.36 21.82
N ARG A 191 -12.87 6.74 20.61
CA ARG A 191 -13.08 8.09 20.09
C ARG A 191 -14.56 8.45 20.03
N MET A 192 -15.37 7.61 19.38
CA MET A 192 -16.82 7.83 19.24
C MET A 192 -17.49 8.01 20.62
N LEU A 193 -17.17 7.14 21.57
CA LEU A 193 -17.73 7.22 22.92
C LEU A 193 -17.30 8.50 23.65
N ASN A 194 -16.04 8.92 23.52
CA ASN A 194 -15.55 10.17 24.11
C ASN A 194 -16.21 11.42 23.49
N GLU A 195 -16.60 11.34 22.23
CA GLU A 195 -17.33 12.38 21.51
C GLU A 195 -18.86 12.31 21.75
N GLY A 196 -19.34 11.34 22.54
CA GLY A 196 -20.75 11.17 22.86
C GLY A 196 -21.57 10.45 21.76
N TYR A 197 -20.91 9.86 20.76
CA TYR A 197 -21.56 9.07 19.73
C TYR A 197 -21.66 7.61 20.15
N ARG A 198 -22.82 7.00 19.86
CA ARG A 198 -23.01 5.56 19.99
C ARG A 198 -22.33 4.85 18.81
N PRO A 199 -21.34 3.97 19.04
CA PRO A 199 -20.72 3.20 17.97
C PRO A 199 -21.76 2.27 17.34
N PRO A 200 -21.80 2.17 16.01
CA PRO A 200 -22.66 1.20 15.36
C PRO A 200 -22.05 -0.21 15.51
N ALA A 201 -22.88 -1.25 15.43
CA ALA A 201 -22.46 -2.62 15.76
C ALA A 201 -21.32 -3.11 14.86
N GLU A 202 -21.35 -2.73 13.59
CA GLU A 202 -20.36 -3.05 12.58
C GLU A 202 -18.98 -2.39 12.79
N ALA A 203 -18.90 -1.35 13.62
CA ALA A 203 -17.63 -0.74 13.99
C ALA A 203 -16.86 -1.58 15.03
N VAL A 204 -17.53 -2.58 15.65
CA VAL A 204 -16.97 -3.40 16.72
C VAL A 204 -16.44 -4.71 16.16
N ARG A 205 -15.11 -4.84 16.11
CA ARG A 205 -14.41 -6.08 15.79
C ARG A 205 -13.92 -6.70 17.10
N ILE A 206 -14.54 -7.80 17.51
CA ILE A 206 -14.31 -8.41 18.83
C ILE A 206 -12.83 -8.80 19.00
N GLU A 207 -12.20 -9.31 17.93
CA GLU A 207 -10.80 -9.67 17.90
C GLU A 207 -9.88 -8.48 18.18
N GLU A 208 -10.18 -7.30 17.62
CA GLU A 208 -9.39 -6.08 17.81
C GLU A 208 -9.61 -5.47 19.20
N MET A 209 -10.82 -5.64 19.77
CA MET A 209 -11.13 -5.22 21.15
C MET A 209 -10.29 -5.99 22.18
N ILE A 210 -10.07 -7.29 21.95
CA ILE A 210 -9.23 -8.13 22.81
C ILE A 210 -7.75 -7.81 22.56
N ASN A 211 -7.34 -7.77 21.29
CA ASN A 211 -5.92 -7.60 20.93
C ASN A 211 -5.37 -6.18 21.15
N TYR A 212 -6.21 -5.18 21.42
CA TYR A 212 -5.77 -3.81 21.73
C TYR A 212 -4.87 -3.74 22.98
N PHE A 213 -5.12 -4.60 23.96
CA PHE A 213 -4.43 -4.54 25.25
C PHE A 213 -3.08 -5.27 25.22
N LYS A 214 -2.13 -4.73 25.98
CA LYS A 214 -0.84 -5.39 26.20
C LYS A 214 -0.98 -6.41 27.32
N TYR A 215 -0.75 -7.67 26.99
CA TYR A 215 -0.73 -8.78 27.95
C TYR A 215 0.70 -9.10 28.35
N ASN A 216 0.89 -9.53 29.60
CA ASN A 216 2.20 -9.89 30.15
C ASN A 216 2.48 -11.38 29.97
N TYR A 217 2.36 -11.87 28.73
CA TYR A 217 2.70 -13.25 28.43
C TYR A 217 4.22 -13.50 28.57
N PRO A 218 4.63 -14.68 29.07
CA PRO A 218 6.03 -15.09 29.13
C PRO A 218 6.72 -14.98 27.77
N GLN A 219 8.03 -14.72 27.76
CA GLN A 219 8.83 -14.79 26.53
C GLN A 219 9.14 -16.27 26.19
N PRO A 220 9.32 -16.64 24.91
CA PRO A 220 9.76 -17.98 24.55
C PRO A 220 11.15 -18.28 25.13
N THR A 221 11.29 -19.47 25.74
CA THR A 221 12.52 -19.92 26.44
C THR A 221 13.34 -20.94 25.66
N GLY A 222 12.98 -21.24 24.40
CA GLY A 222 13.62 -22.26 23.56
C GLY A 222 14.04 -21.76 22.17
N ALA A 223 14.16 -22.71 21.23
CA ALA A 223 14.46 -22.42 19.82
C ALA A 223 13.26 -21.78 19.09
N ASP A 224 12.05 -21.97 19.61
CA ASP A 224 10.83 -21.47 18.98
C ASP A 224 10.73 -19.94 19.08
N PRO A 225 10.29 -19.26 17.99
CA PRO A 225 10.26 -17.79 17.94
C PRO A 225 9.10 -17.17 18.72
N PHE A 226 8.18 -17.96 19.27
CA PHE A 226 7.04 -17.51 20.06
C PHE A 226 6.65 -18.52 21.14
N SER A 227 5.99 -18.05 22.19
CA SER A 227 5.34 -18.90 23.21
C SER A 227 3.82 -18.86 23.05
N ILE A 228 3.16 -19.97 23.34
CA ILE A 228 1.70 -20.10 23.34
C ILE A 228 1.22 -20.21 24.79
N ASN A 229 0.19 -19.44 25.13
CA ASN A 229 -0.46 -19.40 26.43
C ASN A 229 -1.94 -19.65 26.23
N THR A 230 -2.55 -20.49 27.06
CA THR A 230 -3.96 -20.84 26.92
C THR A 230 -4.69 -20.68 28.24
N GLU A 231 -5.82 -20.00 28.21
CA GLU A 231 -6.69 -19.83 29.37
C GLU A 231 -8.11 -20.24 28.99
N THR A 232 -8.82 -20.88 29.92
CA THR A 232 -10.21 -21.28 29.70
C THR A 232 -11.11 -20.70 30.77
N SER A 233 -12.31 -20.27 30.38
CA SER A 233 -13.33 -19.82 31.32
C SER A 233 -14.72 -20.35 30.93
N SER A 234 -15.66 -20.30 31.87
CA SER A 234 -17.07 -20.53 31.55
C SER A 234 -17.61 -19.37 30.71
N CYS A 235 -18.43 -19.67 29.70
CA CYS A 235 -19.06 -18.63 28.89
C CYS A 235 -20.19 -17.95 29.70
N PRO A 236 -20.10 -16.64 29.99
CA PRO A 236 -21.04 -16.00 30.91
C PRO A 236 -22.44 -15.83 30.33
N TRP A 237 -22.60 -15.84 29.00
CA TRP A 237 -23.90 -15.75 28.32
C TRP A 237 -24.44 -17.10 27.84
N ASN A 238 -23.67 -18.19 27.96
CA ASN A 238 -24.15 -19.54 27.62
C ASN A 238 -23.40 -20.62 28.43
N PRO A 239 -23.99 -21.10 29.54
CA PRO A 239 -23.34 -22.08 30.43
C PRO A 239 -22.96 -23.43 29.79
N LYS A 240 -23.55 -23.77 28.63
CA LYS A 240 -23.20 -24.99 27.89
C LYS A 240 -21.86 -24.87 27.15
N HIS A 241 -21.34 -23.65 26.99
CA HIS A 241 -20.11 -23.38 26.25
C HIS A 241 -18.97 -22.96 27.18
N LYS A 242 -17.73 -23.19 26.72
CA LYS A 242 -16.50 -22.68 27.32
C LYS A 242 -15.87 -21.67 26.38
N LEU A 243 -15.18 -20.68 26.96
CA LEU A 243 -14.33 -19.76 26.23
C LEU A 243 -12.89 -20.24 26.39
N LEU A 244 -12.16 -20.26 25.28
CA LEU A 244 -10.71 -20.53 25.22
C LEU A 244 -10.03 -19.28 24.67
N LEU A 245 -9.12 -18.71 25.46
CA LEU A 245 -8.23 -17.65 25.03
C LEU A 245 -6.88 -18.28 24.66
N ILE A 246 -6.37 -17.96 23.47
CA ILE A 246 -5.04 -18.37 23.01
C ILE A 246 -4.19 -17.11 22.86
N GLY A 247 -3.24 -16.91 23.76
CA GLY A 247 -2.28 -15.82 23.74
C GLY A 247 -0.97 -16.27 23.11
N MET A 248 -0.46 -15.50 22.15
CA MET A 248 0.82 -15.76 21.49
C MET A 248 1.77 -14.60 21.73
N GLN A 249 2.99 -14.91 22.18
CA GLN A 249 4.02 -13.91 22.44
C GLN A 249 5.27 -14.23 21.65
N GLY A 250 5.55 -13.41 20.65
CA GLY A 250 6.81 -13.46 19.90
C GLY A 250 8.00 -13.03 20.76
N LYS A 251 9.19 -13.54 20.44
CA LYS A 251 10.43 -13.14 21.09
C LYS A 251 10.66 -11.63 20.91
N LYS A 252 10.78 -10.89 22.01
CA LYS A 252 11.21 -9.50 21.98
C LYS A 252 12.67 -9.44 21.51
N ILE A 253 12.88 -8.76 20.39
CA ILE A 253 14.22 -8.53 19.86
C ILE A 253 14.76 -7.22 20.46
N PRO A 254 15.96 -7.24 21.07
CA PRO A 254 16.61 -6.03 21.55
C PRO A 254 16.75 -5.02 20.40
N VAL A 255 16.27 -3.79 20.60
CA VAL A 255 16.20 -2.76 19.55
C VAL A 255 17.46 -1.89 19.49
N GLU A 256 18.37 -2.07 20.45
CA GLU A 256 19.57 -1.26 20.64
C GLU A 256 20.55 -1.44 19.47
N ASN A 257 20.63 -2.66 18.93
CA ASN A 257 21.56 -3.05 17.87
C ASN A 257 20.90 -3.15 16.48
N LEU A 258 19.70 -2.59 16.30
CA LEU A 258 19.09 -2.56 14.97
C LEU A 258 19.98 -1.77 13.99
N PRO A 259 20.09 -2.20 12.72
CA PRO A 259 20.78 -1.43 11.70
C PRO A 259 20.16 -0.03 11.56
N ALA A 260 20.92 0.92 11.00
CA ALA A 260 20.42 2.26 10.72
C ALA A 260 19.19 2.19 9.80
N SER A 261 18.10 2.82 10.22
CA SER A 261 16.89 2.94 9.40
C SER A 261 17.01 4.14 8.46
N ASN A 262 16.54 4.01 7.22
CA ASN A 262 16.33 5.14 6.32
C ASN A 262 14.84 5.25 5.99
N LEU A 263 14.17 6.21 6.61
CA LEU A 263 12.72 6.40 6.51
C LEU A 263 12.42 7.53 5.53
N VAL A 264 11.57 7.25 4.53
CA VAL A 264 11.09 8.27 3.58
C VAL A 264 9.59 8.34 3.70
N PHE A 265 9.08 9.50 4.12
CA PHE A 265 7.65 9.76 4.24
C PHE A 265 7.15 10.52 3.03
N LEU A 266 6.16 9.96 2.36
CA LEU A 266 5.38 10.64 1.33
C LEU A 266 4.05 11.10 1.95
N ILE A 267 3.86 12.41 2.07
CA ILE A 267 2.74 13.02 2.81
C ILE A 267 1.79 13.74 1.85
N ASP A 268 0.49 13.44 1.94
CA ASP A 268 -0.56 14.19 1.26
C ASP A 268 -0.78 15.53 1.96
N VAL A 269 -0.66 16.62 1.21
CA VAL A 269 -0.96 17.98 1.69
C VAL A 269 -2.08 18.64 0.88
N SER A 270 -2.95 17.86 0.26
CA SER A 270 -4.09 18.41 -0.51
C SER A 270 -5.06 19.19 0.38
N GLY A 271 -5.91 20.02 -0.23
CA GLY A 271 -6.97 20.73 0.50
C GLY A 271 -7.89 19.82 1.32
N SER A 272 -8.01 18.53 0.98
CA SER A 272 -8.79 17.56 1.76
C SER A 272 -8.20 17.26 3.14
N MET A 273 -6.92 17.58 3.34
CA MET A 273 -6.15 17.37 4.57
C MET A 273 -6.22 18.58 5.52
N MET A 274 -6.95 19.64 5.17
CA MET A 274 -7.04 20.89 5.97
C MET A 274 -7.63 20.72 7.36
N SER A 275 -8.44 19.68 7.59
CA SER A 275 -9.03 19.48 8.91
C SER A 275 -7.98 19.02 9.93
N GLU A 276 -8.11 19.50 11.17
CA GLU A 276 -7.13 19.27 12.24
C GLU A 276 -6.95 17.77 12.57
N ASP A 277 -8.03 17.01 12.44
CA ASP A 277 -8.08 15.55 12.58
C ASP A 277 -7.39 14.79 11.43
N LYS A 278 -6.78 15.48 10.45
CA LYS A 278 -6.02 14.89 9.35
C LYS A 278 -4.56 15.30 9.37
N LEU A 279 -4.18 16.39 8.67
CA LEU A 279 -2.77 16.79 8.59
C LEU A 279 -2.20 17.08 9.99
N GLY A 280 -3.01 17.64 10.89
CA GLY A 280 -2.63 17.84 12.30
C GLY A 280 -2.27 16.55 13.01
N LEU A 281 -3.05 15.48 12.83
CA LEU A 281 -2.72 14.15 13.37
C LEU A 281 -1.47 13.54 12.73
N VAL A 282 -1.26 13.74 11.42
CA VAL A 282 -0.05 13.28 10.74
C VAL A 282 1.18 13.97 11.33
N LYS A 283 1.15 15.31 11.45
CA LYS A 283 2.24 16.09 12.08
C LYS A 283 2.53 15.62 13.50
N SER A 284 1.49 15.40 14.30
CA SER A 284 1.60 14.96 15.69
C SER A 284 2.21 13.55 15.77
N SER A 285 1.74 12.62 14.94
CA SER A 285 2.22 11.24 14.90
C SER A 285 3.68 11.15 14.47
N LEU A 286 4.06 11.90 13.42
CA LEU A 286 5.43 11.95 12.94
C LEU A 286 6.36 12.69 13.91
N SER A 287 5.85 13.65 14.68
CA SER A 287 6.62 14.29 15.76
C SER A 287 6.94 13.31 16.88
N LEU A 288 5.99 12.46 17.28
CA LEU A 288 6.23 11.40 18.27
C LEU A 288 7.20 10.33 17.75
N LEU A 289 7.07 9.94 16.48
CA LEU A 289 8.03 9.05 15.82
C LEU A 289 9.43 9.67 15.81
N THR A 290 9.52 10.98 15.54
CA THR A 290 10.79 11.71 15.52
C THR A 290 11.51 11.57 16.84
N ASP A 291 10.82 11.57 17.99
CA ASP A 291 11.45 11.38 19.31
C ASP A 291 12.09 10.00 19.49
N GLN A 292 11.64 9.00 18.72
CA GLN A 292 12.12 7.62 18.79
C GLN A 292 13.29 7.30 17.86
N LEU A 293 13.63 8.20 16.93
CA LEU A 293 14.76 8.02 16.01
C LEU A 293 16.09 8.04 16.76
N ARG A 294 17.06 7.24 16.34
CA ARG A 294 18.43 7.26 16.85
C ARG A 294 19.29 8.15 15.96
N LYS A 295 20.49 8.50 16.45
CA LYS A 295 21.45 9.34 15.71
C LYS A 295 21.80 8.77 14.32
N GLN A 296 21.90 7.45 14.22
CA GLN A 296 22.22 6.75 12.98
C GLN A 296 21.02 6.60 12.02
N ASP A 297 19.80 6.81 12.49
CA ASP A 297 18.61 6.71 11.65
C ASP A 297 18.49 7.98 10.78
N LYS A 298 17.88 7.87 9.60
CA LYS A 298 17.60 9.00 8.71
C LYS A 298 16.12 9.11 8.42
N ILE A 299 15.66 10.34 8.26
CA ILE A 299 14.30 10.67 7.85
C ILE A 299 14.33 11.66 6.68
N SER A 300 13.50 11.41 5.68
CA SER A 300 13.23 12.32 4.56
C SER A 300 11.72 12.52 4.44
N ILE A 301 11.29 13.72 4.05
CA ILE A 301 9.86 14.06 3.90
C ILE A 301 9.64 14.64 2.51
N VAL A 302 8.74 14.01 1.77
CA VAL A 302 8.29 14.44 0.45
C VAL A 302 6.79 14.67 0.54
N VAL A 303 6.29 15.73 -0.11
CA VAL A 303 4.86 16.01 -0.20
C VAL A 303 4.34 15.85 -1.60
N TYR A 304 3.05 15.58 -1.72
CA TYR A 304 2.32 15.61 -2.98
C TYR A 304 0.96 16.31 -2.80
N ALA A 305 0.44 16.87 -3.92
CA ALA A 305 -0.69 17.82 -4.04
C ALA A 305 -0.31 19.31 -4.10
N GLY A 306 -0.90 20.05 -5.04
CA GLY A 306 -0.64 21.48 -5.30
C GLY A 306 0.73 21.78 -5.92
N ALA A 307 1.80 21.34 -5.26
CA ALA A 307 3.17 21.28 -5.76
C ALA A 307 3.85 20.12 -5.04
N ALA A 308 4.19 19.04 -5.77
CA ALA A 308 5.01 17.99 -5.20
C ALA A 308 6.42 18.51 -4.98
N GLY A 309 7.03 18.13 -3.86
CA GLY A 309 8.34 18.66 -3.51
C GLY A 309 8.95 17.97 -2.31
N LEU A 310 10.28 18.01 -2.26
CA LEU A 310 11.05 17.61 -1.11
C LEU A 310 10.90 18.68 -0.02
N VAL A 311 10.40 18.28 1.15
CA VAL A 311 10.24 19.15 2.32
C VAL A 311 11.42 19.00 3.27
N LEU A 312 11.94 17.78 3.38
CA LEU A 312 13.09 17.49 4.23
C LEU A 312 14.02 16.52 3.50
N GLU A 313 15.21 17.00 3.17
CA GLU A 313 16.36 16.19 2.73
C GLU A 313 16.70 15.12 3.79
N PRO A 314 17.39 14.02 3.41
CA PRO A 314 17.78 12.96 4.34
C PRO A 314 18.51 13.50 5.58
N THR A 315 17.80 13.53 6.70
CA THR A 315 18.21 14.18 7.94
C THR A 315 18.41 13.14 9.03
N ASN A 316 19.53 13.24 9.77
CA ASN A 316 19.83 12.30 10.86
C ASN A 316 18.81 12.43 12.00
N GLY A 317 18.47 11.31 12.62
CA GLY A 317 17.43 11.21 13.62
C GLY A 317 17.73 11.97 14.92
N ASP A 318 18.97 12.38 15.18
CA ASP A 318 19.32 13.25 16.31
C ASP A 318 18.98 14.73 16.06
N GLN A 319 18.74 15.13 14.80
CA GLN A 319 18.35 16.50 14.43
C GLN A 319 16.84 16.73 14.64
N LYS A 320 16.34 16.39 15.85
CA LYS A 320 14.90 16.39 16.20
C LYS A 320 14.21 17.70 15.87
N LYS A 321 14.86 18.83 16.17
CA LYS A 321 14.30 20.17 15.97
C LYS A 321 14.06 20.45 14.49
N ILE A 322 15.06 20.19 13.64
CA ILE A 322 14.95 20.40 12.19
C ILE A 322 13.80 19.56 11.61
N ILE A 323 13.70 18.30 12.02
CA ILE A 323 12.64 17.39 11.58
C ILE A 323 11.25 17.90 12.02
N LYS A 324 11.11 18.29 13.29
CA LYS A 324 9.83 18.79 13.83
C LYS A 324 9.42 20.13 13.21
N ASP A 325 10.38 21.02 12.97
CA ASP A 325 10.12 22.31 12.31
C ASP A 325 9.63 22.08 10.86
N ALA A 326 10.26 21.14 10.13
CA ALA A 326 9.81 20.76 8.78
C ALA A 326 8.39 20.18 8.76
N LEU A 327 8.04 19.34 9.75
CA LEU A 327 6.68 18.82 9.91
C LEU A 327 5.67 19.93 10.22
N ASN A 328 6.02 20.86 11.12
CA ASN A 328 5.13 21.95 11.50
C ASN A 328 4.82 22.90 10.35
N ASN A 329 5.78 23.10 9.44
CA ASN A 329 5.65 23.93 8.24
C ASN A 329 4.82 23.30 7.11
N LEU A 330 4.37 22.04 7.24
CA LEU A 330 3.48 21.44 6.24
C LEU A 330 2.12 22.16 6.25
N GLU A 331 1.65 22.61 5.11
CA GLU A 331 0.33 23.25 5.00
C GLU A 331 -0.53 22.51 3.98
N ALA A 332 -1.81 22.31 4.32
CA ALA A 332 -2.76 21.70 3.41
C ALA A 332 -3.25 22.73 2.38
N GLY A 333 -3.11 22.42 1.10
CA GLY A 333 -3.54 23.28 -0.01
C GLY A 333 -3.44 22.61 -1.38
N GLY A 334 -4.17 23.15 -2.36
CA GLY A 334 -4.12 22.70 -3.76
C GLY A 334 -4.85 21.38 -4.08
N SER A 335 -4.90 21.05 -5.37
CA SER A 335 -5.52 19.82 -5.90
C SER A 335 -4.54 18.62 -5.83
N THR A 336 -5.05 17.44 -5.46
CA THR A 336 -4.26 16.22 -5.25
C THR A 336 -3.53 15.76 -6.52
N ALA A 337 -2.19 15.76 -6.49
CA ALA A 337 -1.33 15.34 -7.60
C ALA A 337 -0.39 14.22 -7.13
N GLY A 338 -0.92 13.00 -6.98
CA GLY A 338 -0.21 11.85 -6.38
C GLY A 338 1.05 11.36 -7.12
N GLY A 339 1.18 11.64 -8.42
CA GLY A 339 2.26 11.06 -9.24
C GLY A 339 3.63 11.76 -9.11
N ALA A 340 3.69 12.99 -8.60
CA ALA A 340 4.91 13.79 -8.64
C ALA A 340 5.82 13.63 -7.41
N GLY A 341 5.31 13.08 -6.30
CA GLY A 341 6.11 12.87 -5.08
C GLY A 341 6.97 11.59 -5.06
N LEU A 342 6.91 10.76 -6.11
CA LEU A 342 7.65 9.49 -6.22
C LEU A 342 8.88 9.56 -7.14
N LYS A 343 9.13 10.70 -7.80
CA LYS A 343 10.31 10.91 -8.66
C LYS A 343 11.47 11.51 -7.88
#